data_AF-A0A328EJ38-F1
#
_entry.id   AF-A0A328EJ38-F1
#
_cell.length_a   1.000
_cell.length_b   1.000
_cell.length_c   1.000
_cell.angle_alpha   90.00
_cell.angle_beta   90.00
_cell.angle_gamma   90.00
#
_symmetry.space_group_name_H-M   'P 1'
#
loop_
_entity.id
_entity.type
_entity.pdbx_description
1 polymer ?
#
loop_
_entity_poly.entity_id
_entity_poly.type
_entity_poly.pdbx_seq_one_letter_code
_entity_poly.pdbx_strand_id
1 'polypeptide(L)'
;MVDNEEIKSSVKNLEDSMIDYLDYEDEDDENDGYTPSYNHDDVKTAMNYIHEFLEKIEKAENRDEALELVEEYITKLNELNEKCDYEIFETDQREFIGEIFNEAMNLKGFSSPEDEDVTEEWREF
;
A
#
# COMPACT_ATOMS: atom_id res chain seq x y z
N MET A 1 7.77 9.67 -10.44
CA MET A 1 6.77 9.52 -9.36
C MET A 1 7.43 9.20 -8.03
N VAL A 2 8.32 8.20 -8.02
CA VAL A 2 9.09 7.76 -6.84
C VAL A 2 9.89 8.90 -6.18
N ASP A 3 10.23 9.96 -6.92
CA ASP A 3 10.96 11.11 -6.40
C ASP A 3 10.13 12.19 -5.69
N ASN A 4 8.80 12.13 -5.75
CA ASN A 4 7.92 13.10 -5.10
C ASN A 4 8.02 12.95 -3.56
N GLU A 5 8.23 14.06 -2.84
CA GLU A 5 8.49 14.06 -1.39
C GLU A 5 7.29 13.60 -0.55
N GLU A 6 6.07 13.91 -0.98
CA GLU A 6 4.84 13.50 -0.31
C GLU A 6 4.62 11.99 -0.47
N ILE A 7 4.73 11.48 -1.70
CA ILE A 7 4.69 10.03 -1.96
C ILE A 7 5.80 9.30 -1.21
N LYS A 8 7.03 9.82 -1.21
CA LYS A 8 8.14 9.23 -0.44
C LYS A 8 7.82 9.14 1.04
N SER A 9 7.21 10.18 1.61
CA SER A 9 6.84 10.19 3.02
C SER A 9 5.76 9.15 3.31
N SER A 10 4.71 9.05 2.50
CA SER A 10 3.64 8.07 2.71
C SER A 10 4.14 6.64 2.53
N VAL A 11 4.97 6.38 1.52
CA VAL A 11 5.61 5.06 1.31
C VAL A 11 6.49 4.67 2.50
N LYS A 12 7.28 5.62 3.02
CA LYS A 12 8.12 5.39 4.20
C LYS A 12 7.28 5.13 5.45
N ASN A 13 6.22 5.91 5.67
CA ASN A 13 5.33 5.74 6.83
C ASN A 13 4.62 4.38 6.78
N LEU A 14 4.19 3.95 5.58
CA LEU A 14 3.64 2.61 5.36
C LEU A 14 4.65 1.54 5.78
N GLU A 15 5.86 1.56 5.23
CA GLU A 15 6.90 0.56 5.54
C GLU A 15 7.29 0.55 7.02
N ASP A 16 7.58 1.73 7.59
CA ASP A 16 7.96 1.87 9.00
C ASP A 16 6.87 1.31 9.91
N SER A 17 5.59 1.63 9.64
CA SER A 17 4.49 1.16 10.49
C SER A 17 4.27 -0.36 10.42
N MET A 18 4.52 -0.99 9.28
CA MET A 18 4.46 -2.45 9.13
C MET A 18 5.61 -3.14 9.86
N ILE A 19 6.82 -2.58 9.76
CA ILE A 19 8.01 -3.09 10.45
C ILE A 19 7.87 -2.92 11.95
N ASP A 20 7.44 -1.74 12.41
CA ASP A 20 7.25 -1.44 13.82
C ASP A 20 6.26 -2.42 14.47
N TYR A 21 5.21 -2.82 13.75
CA TYR A 21 4.27 -3.83 14.24
C TYR A 21 4.89 -5.23 14.35
N LEU A 22 5.68 -5.66 13.34
CA LEU A 22 6.36 -6.96 13.35
C LEU A 22 7.44 -7.06 14.42
N ASP A 23 8.18 -5.99 14.63
CA ASP A 23 9.32 -5.94 15.54
C ASP A 23 8.91 -5.47 16.95
N TYR A 24 7.62 -5.23 17.19
CA TYR A 24 7.09 -4.89 18.51
C TYR A 24 7.23 -6.08 19.47
N GLU A 25 8.29 -6.05 20.29
CA GLU A 25 8.47 -6.95 21.44
C GLU A 25 7.97 -6.25 22.70
N ASP A 26 6.85 -6.69 23.26
CA ASP A 26 6.34 -6.19 24.54
C ASP A 26 6.82 -7.08 25.69
N GLU A 27 7.74 -6.55 26.49
CA GLU A 27 8.38 -7.25 27.61
C GLU A 27 7.39 -7.61 28.73
N ASP A 28 6.22 -6.97 28.78
CA ASP A 28 5.13 -7.22 29.75
C ASP A 28 3.95 -7.98 29.12
N ASP A 29 4.08 -8.45 27.87
CA ASP A 29 2.97 -9.04 27.14
C ASP A 29 2.62 -10.45 27.67
N GLU A 30 1.48 -10.53 28.35
CA GLU A 30 0.77 -11.78 28.59
C GLU A 30 0.16 -12.36 27.29
N ASN A 31 0.30 -11.71 26.12
CA ASN A 31 0.00 -12.33 24.83
C ASN A 31 0.82 -13.61 24.70
N ASP A 32 0.10 -14.69 24.47
CA ASP A 32 0.50 -16.09 24.42
C ASP A 32 1.46 -16.44 23.25
N GLY A 33 2.45 -15.59 22.96
CA GLY A 33 3.34 -15.73 21.81
C GLY A 33 2.62 -15.51 20.48
N TYR A 34 1.66 -14.57 20.42
CA TYR A 34 1.00 -14.20 19.16
C TYR A 34 2.07 -13.74 18.16
N THR A 35 2.10 -14.39 17.00
CA THR A 35 2.98 -14.06 15.89
C THR A 35 2.07 -13.77 14.71
N PRO A 36 2.15 -12.59 14.09
CA PRO A 36 1.38 -12.28 12.89
C PRO A 36 1.66 -13.31 11.79
N SER A 37 0.66 -13.58 10.95
CA SER A 37 0.73 -14.50 9.81
C SER A 37 1.55 -13.96 8.63
N TYR A 38 2.16 -12.78 8.77
CA TYR A 38 3.09 -12.18 7.82
C TYR A 38 4.47 -11.95 8.45
N ASN A 39 5.47 -11.69 7.62
CA ASN A 39 6.84 -11.43 8.04
C ASN A 39 7.50 -10.36 7.16
N HIS A 40 8.76 -10.04 7.45
CA HIS A 40 9.56 -9.06 6.72
C HIS A 40 9.63 -9.29 5.20
N ASP A 41 9.61 -10.53 4.71
CA ASP A 41 9.59 -10.81 3.26
C ASP A 41 8.23 -10.47 2.64
N ASP A 42 7.13 -10.63 3.38
CA ASP A 42 5.80 -10.22 2.94
C ASP A 42 5.68 -8.69 2.92
N VAL A 43 6.20 -7.98 3.93
CA VAL A 43 6.29 -6.50 3.92
C VAL A 43 7.08 -6.04 2.70
N LYS A 44 8.26 -6.63 2.48
CA LYS A 44 9.08 -6.32 1.30
C LYS A 44 8.33 -6.57 -0.01
N THR A 45 7.50 -7.61 -0.06
CA THR A 45 6.67 -7.90 -1.25
C THR A 45 5.63 -6.81 -1.47
N ALA A 46 4.93 -6.37 -0.41
CA ALA A 46 4.01 -5.24 -0.49
C ALA A 46 4.73 -3.97 -1.00
N MET A 47 5.89 -3.63 -0.42
CA MET A 47 6.66 -2.46 -0.82
C MET A 47 7.13 -2.54 -2.29
N ASN A 48 7.54 -3.71 -2.76
CA ASN A 48 7.88 -3.89 -4.17
C ASN A 48 6.69 -3.62 -5.08
N TYR A 49 5.48 -4.07 -4.72
CA TYR A 49 4.26 -3.77 -5.49
C TYR A 49 3.97 -2.28 -5.53
N ILE A 50 4.09 -1.57 -4.40
CA ILE A 50 3.92 -0.11 -4.35
C ILE A 50 4.94 0.58 -5.26
N HIS A 51 6.21 0.21 -5.18
CA HIS A 51 7.26 0.82 -6.02
C HIS A 51 7.07 0.54 -7.51
N GLU A 52 6.73 -0.69 -7.88
CA GLU A 52 6.46 -1.04 -9.28
C GLU A 52 5.26 -0.26 -9.83
N PHE A 53 4.18 -0.12 -9.04
CA PHE A 53 3.05 0.74 -9.40
C PHE A 53 3.51 2.16 -9.69
N LEU A 54 4.27 2.78 -8.77
CA LEU A 54 4.76 4.15 -8.91
C LEU A 54 5.66 4.33 -10.14
N GLU A 55 6.48 3.34 -10.49
CA GLU A 55 7.32 3.36 -11.69
C GLU A 55 6.50 3.20 -12.99
N LYS A 56 5.43 2.41 -12.96
CA LYS A 56 4.57 2.17 -14.12
C LYS A 56 3.62 3.33 -14.36
N ILE A 57 2.96 3.85 -13.33
CA ILE A 57 2.00 4.96 -13.44
C ILE A 57 2.67 6.25 -13.92
N GLU A 58 3.96 6.45 -13.61
CA GLU A 58 4.76 7.54 -14.16
C GLU A 58 4.74 7.53 -15.70
N LYS A 59 4.73 6.34 -16.31
CA LYS A 59 4.79 6.12 -17.76
C LYS A 59 3.41 6.03 -18.41
N ALA A 60 2.33 5.93 -17.65
CA ALA A 60 0.96 5.88 -18.18
C ALA A 60 0.65 7.16 -18.99
N GLU A 61 0.04 6.99 -20.16
CA GLU A 61 -0.22 8.08 -21.11
C GLU A 61 -1.63 8.66 -20.93
N ASN A 62 -2.55 7.88 -20.35
CA ASN A 62 -3.93 8.28 -20.15
C ASN A 62 -4.54 7.67 -18.88
N ARG A 63 -5.73 8.15 -18.52
CA ARG A 63 -6.45 7.75 -17.30
C ARG A 63 -6.84 6.26 -17.31
N ASP A 64 -7.23 5.71 -18.46
CA ASP A 64 -7.68 4.33 -18.54
C ASP A 64 -6.52 3.37 -18.27
N GLU A 65 -5.35 3.60 -18.88
CA GLU A 65 -4.11 2.87 -18.56
C GLU A 65 -3.72 2.99 -17.08
N ALA A 66 -3.91 4.17 -16.49
CA ALA A 66 -3.58 4.39 -15.09
C ALA A 66 -4.55 3.64 -14.16
N LEU A 67 -5.85 3.58 -14.48
CA LEU A 67 -6.82 2.78 -13.73
C LEU A 67 -6.56 1.29 -13.85
N GLU A 68 -6.17 0.79 -15.02
CA GLU A 68 -5.74 -0.61 -15.18
C GLU A 68 -4.54 -0.94 -14.26
N LEU A 69 -3.63 0.00 -14.07
CA LEU A 69 -2.52 -0.15 -13.11
C LEU A 69 -3.00 -0.11 -11.65
N VAL A 70 -3.97 0.76 -11.32
CA VAL A 70 -4.57 0.77 -9.98
C VAL A 70 -5.20 -0.59 -9.67
N GLU A 71 -6.05 -1.09 -10.57
CA GLU A 71 -6.68 -2.42 -10.44
C GLU A 71 -5.63 -3.54 -10.30
N GLU A 72 -4.62 -3.57 -11.18
CA GLU A 72 -3.57 -4.60 -11.17
C GLU A 72 -2.89 -4.67 -9.80
N TYR A 73 -2.49 -3.53 -9.25
CA TYR A 73 -1.67 -3.49 -8.03
C TYR A 73 -2.49 -3.57 -6.75
N ILE A 74 -3.72 -3.04 -6.71
CA ILE A 74 -4.64 -3.29 -5.59
C ILE A 74 -4.99 -4.77 -5.53
N THR A 75 -5.24 -5.43 -6.66
CA THR A 75 -5.50 -6.87 -6.70
C THR A 75 -4.32 -7.68 -6.16
N LYS A 76 -3.08 -7.34 -6.55
CA LYS A 76 -1.87 -7.98 -5.99
C LYS A 76 -1.74 -7.79 -4.47
N LEU A 77 -2.13 -6.62 -3.96
CA LEU A 77 -2.12 -6.34 -2.52
C LEU A 77 -3.22 -7.13 -1.81
N ASN A 78 -4.42 -7.27 -2.39
CA ASN A 78 -5.48 -8.14 -1.86
C ASN A 78 -5.00 -9.60 -1.77
N GLU A 79 -4.38 -10.12 -2.83
CA GLU A 79 -3.85 -11.49 -2.86
C GLU A 79 -2.76 -11.71 -1.81
N LEU A 80 -1.88 -10.72 -1.61
CA LEU A 80 -0.88 -10.76 -0.55
C LEU A 80 -1.54 -10.74 0.83
N ASN A 81 -2.56 -9.90 1.02
CA ASN A 81 -3.29 -9.82 2.28
C ASN A 81 -4.00 -11.13 2.60
N GLU A 82 -4.67 -11.76 1.63
CA GLU A 82 -5.27 -13.09 1.79
C GLU A 82 -4.24 -14.17 2.14
N LYS A 83 -3.06 -14.16 1.49
CA LYS A 83 -1.96 -15.09 1.82
C LYS A 83 -1.47 -14.91 3.26
N CYS A 84 -1.55 -13.70 3.79
CA CYS A 84 -1.18 -13.31 5.14
C CYS A 84 -2.38 -13.29 6.09
N ASP A 85 -3.35 -14.20 5.91
CA ASP A 85 -4.56 -14.36 6.72
C ASP A 85 -5.30 -13.03 7.06
N TYR A 86 -5.19 -12.04 6.16
CA TYR A 86 -5.73 -10.68 6.28
C TYR A 86 -5.11 -9.81 7.39
N GLU A 87 -3.91 -10.14 7.88
CA GLU A 87 -3.23 -9.44 9.00
C GLU A 87 -2.12 -8.47 8.55
N ILE A 88 -1.74 -8.42 7.27
CA ILE A 88 -0.59 -7.60 6.83
C ILE A 88 -0.91 -6.08 6.73
N PHE A 89 -2.19 -5.70 6.56
CA PHE A 89 -2.59 -4.29 6.47
C PHE A 89 -3.61 -3.94 7.57
N GLU A 90 -3.17 -3.20 8.59
CA GLU A 90 -4.05 -2.56 9.58
C GLU A 90 -4.62 -1.24 9.07
N THR A 91 -5.61 -0.70 9.77
CA THR A 91 -6.36 0.51 9.39
C THR A 91 -5.46 1.63 8.86
N ASP A 92 -4.39 1.98 9.58
CA ASP A 92 -3.48 3.06 9.19
C ASP A 92 -2.69 2.73 7.89
N GLN A 93 -2.28 1.47 7.69
CA GLN A 93 -1.62 1.07 6.45
C GLN A 93 -2.58 1.10 5.26
N ARG A 94 -3.86 0.77 5.46
CA ARG A 94 -4.88 0.86 4.40
C ARG A 94 -5.08 2.30 3.95
N GLU A 95 -5.08 3.24 4.89
CA GLU A 95 -5.12 4.67 4.61
C GLU A 95 -3.89 5.12 3.81
N PHE A 96 -2.67 4.76 4.24
CA PHE A 96 -1.45 5.09 3.48
C PHE A 96 -1.46 4.53 2.06
N ILE A 97 -1.91 3.29 1.87
CA ILE A 97 -2.02 2.69 0.53
C ILE A 97 -2.98 3.51 -0.33
N GLY A 98 -4.12 3.94 0.19
CA GLY A 98 -5.04 4.80 -0.54
C GLY A 98 -4.47 6.15 -0.90
N GLU A 99 -3.81 6.81 0.05
CA GLU A 99 -3.16 8.09 -0.19
C GLU A 99 -2.10 7.98 -1.29
N ILE A 100 -1.27 6.95 -1.27
CA ILE A 100 -0.21 6.75 -2.28
C ILE A 100 -0.80 6.62 -3.69
N PHE A 101 -1.85 5.81 -3.86
CA PHE A 101 -2.47 5.59 -5.17
C PHE A 101 -3.22 6.83 -5.67
N ASN A 102 -3.99 7.48 -4.79
CA ASN A 102 -4.72 8.71 -5.13
C ASN A 102 -3.76 9.85 -5.48
N GLU A 103 -2.69 10.05 -4.71
CA GLU A 103 -1.72 11.10 -4.96
C GLU A 103 -0.97 10.86 -6.28
N ALA A 104 -0.61 9.60 -6.58
CA ALA A 104 -0.02 9.25 -7.86
C ALA A 104 -0.96 9.57 -9.04
N MET A 105 -2.25 9.27 -8.93
CA MET A 105 -3.26 9.60 -9.95
C MET A 105 -3.45 11.12 -10.09
N ASN A 106 -3.46 11.85 -8.98
CA ASN A 106 -3.58 13.32 -8.94
C ASN A 106 -2.38 13.99 -9.62
N LEU A 107 -1.17 13.56 -9.33
CA LEU A 107 0.06 14.09 -9.92
C LEU A 107 0.16 13.86 -11.43
N LYS A 108 -0.44 12.78 -11.93
CA LYS A 108 -0.57 12.55 -13.38
C LYS A 108 -1.66 13.41 -14.04
N GLY A 109 -2.52 14.05 -13.25
CA GLY A 109 -3.71 14.75 -13.73
C GLY A 109 -4.80 13.79 -14.22
N PHE A 110 -4.80 12.54 -13.75
CA PHE A 110 -5.81 11.52 -14.09
C PHE A 110 -6.93 11.43 -13.05
N SER A 111 -6.75 12.09 -11.92
CA SER A 111 -7.78 12.40 -10.92
C SER A 111 -7.55 13.79 -10.33
N SER A 112 -8.51 14.26 -9.56
CA SER A 112 -8.43 15.45 -8.72
C SER A 112 -8.53 15.04 -7.24
N PRO A 113 -8.01 15.85 -6.30
CA PRO A 113 -8.15 15.56 -4.86
C PRO A 113 -9.59 15.51 -4.33
N GLU A 114 -10.56 15.98 -5.12
CA GLU A 114 -12.00 15.91 -4.79
C GLU A 114 -12.69 14.67 -5.38
N ASP A 115 -11.99 13.88 -6.20
CA ASP A 115 -12.52 12.64 -6.75
C ASP A 115 -12.67 11.56 -5.66
N GLU A 116 -13.55 10.59 -5.92
CA GLU A 116 -13.70 9.39 -5.10
C GLU A 116 -12.39 8.57 -5.11
N ASP A 117 -12.12 7.84 -4.02
CA ASP A 117 -10.88 7.06 -3.87
C ASP A 117 -10.74 6.09 -5.04
N VAL A 118 -9.71 6.30 -5.87
CA VAL A 118 -9.49 5.56 -7.12
C VAL A 118 -9.32 4.06 -6.92
N THR A 119 -9.08 3.63 -5.69
CA THR A 119 -8.87 2.23 -5.33
C THR A 119 -10.13 1.55 -4.77
N GLU A 120 -11.16 2.32 -4.39
CA GLU A 120 -12.32 1.83 -3.63
C GLU A 120 -13.05 0.68 -4.32
N GLU A 121 -13.10 0.71 -5.66
CA GLU A 121 -13.72 -0.34 -6.47
C GLU A 121 -13.06 -1.72 -6.28
N TRP A 122 -11.75 -1.76 -6.02
CA TRP A 122 -10.97 -3.00 -5.97
C TRP A 122 -10.41 -3.32 -4.59
N ARG A 123 -10.40 -2.38 -3.64
CA ARG A 123 -9.80 -2.60 -2.32
C ARG A 123 -10.70 -3.52 -1.48
N GLU A 124 -10.18 -4.71 -1.16
CA GLU A 124 -10.88 -5.70 -0.32
C GLU A 124 -10.41 -5.71 1.13
N PHE A 125 -9.33 -4.99 1.43
CA PHE A 125 -8.79 -4.80 2.77
C PHE A 125 -9.19 -3.46 3.35
#